data_AF-A0A2P4XRC0-F1
#
_entry.id   AF-A0A2P4XRC0-F1
#
_cell.length_a   1.000
_cell.length_b   1.000
_cell.length_c   1.000
_cell.angle_alpha   90.00
_cell.angle_beta   90.00
_cell.angle_gamma   90.00
#
_symmetry.space_group_name_H-M   'P 1'
#
loop_
_entity.id
_entity.type
_entity.pdbx_description
1 polymer ?
#
loop_
_entity_poly.entity_id
_entity_poly.type
_entity_poly.pdbx_seq_one_letter_code
_entity_poly.pdbx_strand_id
1 'polypeptide(L)'
;MDFAACPIRHSPEYYCCEYSETTKVLYTKYNRPSGGDYESYYIDGWNKQRQVNFPYVMYHPQTPKFYYNNPNSICRVQAVANTETGELSEELQCADTNSSLATDSQDSTVFWTYSANVRNNNATFPVGANCYSIMLRDGSMDSNLKAACTSSSTSTTPRFTTYTETPLIIIYLLYLAFFVVLGGWTVYKNFLQKTNQSVNEMNKKLIATPQTPSKAVAGNPHGRHTGVRASDTRLQITASDEIIQTGFSNSHLGTFVFSCVVVASLALNVLLIVIIADYYGRFDPPLFDASEDNAVVFIVVWVITSVWFVIIVTLQDRIYNFFRLRVPLDKCQFVYMLKRDDTEVLLADRSGVSDFVAKIESFFASKGKISGYRTTVPVVSVGGLRIVEFQHLRYVYEENEGRFVPGAVALGNTYDDILHEANGLSDSEAEHRINTVGTNSVDVEMPSLPLSMAQE
;
A
#
# COMPACT_ATOMS: atom_id res chain seq x y z
N MET A 1 15.12 -34.51 -23.66
CA MET A 1 14.30 -35.06 -24.76
C MET A 1 14.78 -34.40 -26.03
N ASP A 2 15.67 -35.08 -26.74
CA ASP A 2 16.30 -34.57 -27.96
C ASP A 2 15.26 -34.52 -29.07
N PHE A 3 14.96 -33.31 -29.56
CA PHE A 3 14.17 -33.15 -30.78
C PHE A 3 14.94 -33.83 -31.92
N ALA A 4 14.33 -34.83 -32.57
CA ALA A 4 14.89 -35.58 -33.70
C ALA A 4 15.15 -34.75 -34.97
N ALA A 5 15.10 -33.42 -34.88
CA ALA A 5 15.44 -32.47 -35.93
C ALA A 5 16.55 -31.55 -35.42
N CYS A 6 17.73 -32.11 -35.16
CA CYS A 6 18.90 -31.31 -34.80
C CYS A 6 19.39 -30.55 -36.07
N PRO A 7 19.47 -29.20 -36.07
CA PRO A 7 19.74 -28.36 -37.26
C PRO A 7 21.05 -28.66 -38.02
N ILE A 8 21.96 -29.42 -37.42
CA ILE A 8 23.33 -29.66 -37.90
C ILE A 8 23.38 -30.35 -39.28
N ARG A 9 22.29 -30.96 -39.75
CA ARG A 9 22.20 -31.58 -41.09
C ARG A 9 21.23 -30.90 -42.07
N HIS A 10 20.67 -29.74 -41.74
CA HIS A 10 19.54 -29.17 -42.49
C HIS A 10 19.89 -28.23 -43.65
N SER A 11 21.17 -28.08 -44.03
CA SER A 11 21.65 -27.16 -45.09
C SER A 11 20.78 -25.89 -45.21
N PRO A 12 20.64 -25.11 -44.12
CA PRO A 12 19.72 -23.98 -44.09
C PRO A 12 20.13 -22.90 -45.09
N GLU A 13 19.14 -22.25 -45.68
CA GLU A 13 19.35 -21.07 -46.51
C GLU A 13 19.19 -19.81 -45.64
N TYR A 14 20.12 -18.88 -45.78
CA TYR A 14 20.12 -17.63 -45.00
C TYR A 14 19.85 -16.43 -45.90
N TYR A 15 19.01 -15.52 -45.40
CA TYR A 15 18.62 -14.29 -46.06
C TYR A 15 18.80 -13.11 -45.11
N CYS A 16 19.43 -12.04 -45.57
CA CYS A 16 19.48 -10.79 -44.83
C CYS A 16 18.38 -9.86 -45.34
N CYS A 17 17.53 -9.38 -44.44
CA CYS A 17 16.46 -8.44 -44.77
C CYS A 17 16.71 -7.09 -44.11
N GLU A 18 16.74 -6.04 -44.92
CA GLU A 18 16.96 -4.67 -44.51
C GLU A 18 15.61 -3.94 -44.46
N TYR A 19 15.26 -3.43 -43.27
CA TYR A 19 14.03 -2.65 -43.04
C TYR A 19 14.30 -1.14 -43.09
N SER A 20 15.51 -0.75 -42.69
CA SER A 20 16.06 0.61 -42.77
C SER A 20 17.59 0.52 -42.91
N GLU A 21 18.27 1.66 -43.09
CA GLU A 21 19.74 1.69 -43.14
C GLU A 21 20.42 1.12 -41.88
N THR A 22 19.71 1.15 -40.73
CA THR A 22 20.23 0.74 -39.42
C THR A 22 19.64 -0.57 -38.90
N THR A 23 18.51 -1.03 -39.46
CA THR A 23 17.80 -2.23 -38.98
C THR A 23 17.88 -3.34 -40.02
N LYS A 24 18.69 -4.36 -39.73
CA LYS A 24 18.85 -5.58 -40.53
C LYS A 24 18.53 -6.81 -39.71
N VAL A 25 17.78 -7.75 -40.26
CA VAL A 25 17.39 -8.98 -39.56
C VAL A 25 17.74 -10.20 -40.41
N LEU A 26 18.35 -11.19 -39.76
CA LEU A 26 18.71 -12.45 -40.39
C LEU A 26 17.52 -13.41 -40.36
N TYR A 27 17.05 -13.78 -41.55
CA TYR A 27 16.07 -14.84 -41.76
C TYR A 27 16.78 -16.15 -42.10
N THR A 28 16.28 -17.23 -41.50
CA THR A 28 16.74 -18.60 -41.76
C THR A 28 15.58 -19.42 -42.31
N LYS A 29 15.81 -20.03 -43.46
CA LYS A 29 14.90 -20.95 -44.11
C LYS A 29 15.38 -22.38 -43.94
N TYR A 30 14.47 -23.24 -43.52
CA TYR A 30 14.71 -24.67 -43.39
C TYR A 30 13.78 -25.41 -44.34
N ASN A 31 14.37 -26.17 -45.26
CA ASN A 31 13.63 -27.12 -46.08
C ASN A 31 13.54 -28.46 -45.33
N ARG A 32 12.40 -29.15 -45.41
CA ARG A 32 12.26 -30.51 -44.88
C ARG A 32 13.24 -31.42 -45.62
N PRO A 33 14.20 -32.09 -44.93
CA PRO A 33 15.10 -33.02 -45.60
C PRO A 33 14.32 -34.19 -46.21
N SER A 34 14.79 -34.67 -47.37
CA SER A 34 14.27 -35.86 -48.04
C SER A 34 15.38 -36.89 -48.25
N GLY A 35 15.03 -38.17 -48.14
CA GLY A 35 15.95 -39.30 -48.26
C GLY A 35 16.85 -39.58 -47.03
N GLY A 36 17.46 -40.76 -47.04
CA GLY A 36 18.39 -41.24 -46.01
C GLY A 36 17.72 -41.92 -44.80
N ASP A 37 18.54 -42.44 -43.87
CA ASP A 37 18.09 -43.27 -42.74
C ASP A 37 17.16 -42.53 -41.75
N TYR A 38 17.09 -41.20 -41.82
CA TYR A 38 16.31 -40.36 -40.91
C TYR A 38 15.01 -39.80 -41.52
N GLU A 39 14.70 -40.12 -42.78
CA GLU A 39 13.53 -39.58 -43.50
C GLU A 39 12.20 -39.82 -42.75
N SER A 40 12.02 -41.01 -42.19
CA SER A 40 10.82 -41.35 -41.42
C SER A 40 10.65 -40.47 -40.17
N TYR A 41 11.74 -40.07 -39.51
CA TYR A 41 11.70 -39.18 -38.36
C TYR A 41 11.36 -37.74 -38.74
N TYR A 42 11.81 -37.28 -39.91
CA TYR A 42 11.43 -35.96 -40.43
C TYR A 42 9.95 -35.92 -40.81
N ILE A 43 9.43 -36.97 -41.43
CA ILE A 43 8.00 -37.11 -41.76
C ILE A 43 7.15 -37.11 -40.48
N ASP A 44 7.50 -37.91 -39.47
CA ASP A 44 6.81 -37.93 -38.18
C ASP A 44 6.86 -36.54 -37.50
N GLY A 45 8.03 -35.91 -37.49
CA GLY A 45 8.22 -34.57 -36.93
C GLY A 45 7.32 -33.52 -37.58
N TRP A 46 7.24 -33.51 -38.91
CA TRP A 46 6.40 -32.58 -39.69
C TRP A 46 4.89 -32.87 -39.55
N ASN A 47 4.52 -34.12 -39.28
CA ASN A 47 3.12 -34.53 -39.06
C ASN A 47 2.59 -34.18 -37.65
N LYS A 48 3.46 -33.81 -36.71
CA LYS A 48 3.04 -33.40 -35.37
C LYS A 48 2.36 -32.03 -35.39
N GLN A 49 1.29 -31.90 -34.61
CA GLN A 49 0.61 -30.63 -34.40
C GLN A 49 1.58 -29.57 -33.88
N ARG A 50 1.38 -28.34 -34.35
CA ARG A 50 2.13 -27.15 -33.96
C ARG A 50 1.17 -26.05 -33.55
N GLN A 51 1.70 -25.06 -32.85
CA GLN A 51 0.98 -23.90 -32.36
C GLN A 51 1.85 -22.67 -32.60
N VAL A 52 1.22 -21.56 -33.01
CA VAL A 52 1.89 -20.27 -33.22
C VAL A 52 1.59 -19.37 -32.05
N ASN A 53 2.61 -19.01 -31.27
CA ASN A 53 2.44 -18.07 -30.15
C ASN A 53 2.35 -16.63 -30.67
N PHE A 54 1.13 -16.21 -30.98
CA PHE A 54 0.80 -14.85 -31.40
C PHE A 54 -0.62 -14.46 -30.95
N PRO A 55 -0.86 -13.19 -30.51
CA PRO A 55 0.14 -12.15 -30.23
C PRO A 55 0.89 -12.40 -28.90
N TYR A 56 0.48 -13.45 -28.17
CA TYR A 56 1.00 -13.78 -26.85
C TYR A 56 2.34 -14.51 -26.95
N VAL A 57 3.23 -14.24 -25.99
CA VAL A 57 4.53 -14.92 -25.85
C VAL A 57 4.42 -16.38 -25.37
N MET A 58 3.21 -16.86 -25.05
CA MET A 58 2.91 -18.23 -24.59
C MET A 58 1.65 -18.83 -25.21
N TYR A 59 1.56 -20.17 -25.16
CA TYR A 59 0.42 -20.93 -25.65
C TYR A 59 -0.82 -20.67 -24.77
N HIS A 60 -1.78 -19.95 -25.34
CA HIS A 60 -3.11 -19.77 -24.80
C HIS A 60 -4.04 -20.91 -25.30
N PRO A 61 -5.13 -21.28 -24.59
CA PRO A 61 -6.10 -22.25 -25.11
C PRO A 61 -6.72 -21.83 -26.45
N GLN A 62 -6.71 -20.54 -26.76
CA GLN A 62 -7.19 -19.97 -28.02
C GLN A 62 -6.08 -19.87 -29.09
N THR A 63 -4.84 -20.26 -28.78
CA THR A 63 -3.74 -20.25 -29.74
C THR A 63 -4.04 -21.21 -30.89
N PRO A 64 -3.99 -20.74 -32.15
CA PRO A 64 -4.32 -21.59 -33.28
C PRO A 64 -3.33 -22.73 -33.43
N LYS A 65 -3.89 -23.88 -33.79
CA LYS A 65 -3.16 -25.13 -33.97
C LYS A 65 -3.10 -25.45 -35.46
N PHE A 66 -1.93 -25.80 -35.95
CA PHE A 66 -1.71 -26.12 -37.36
C PHE A 66 -0.89 -27.40 -37.55
N TYR A 67 -0.93 -27.93 -38.77
CA TYR A 67 -0.09 -29.04 -39.20
C TYR A 67 0.68 -28.66 -40.46
N TYR A 68 1.98 -28.94 -40.49
CA TYR A 68 2.79 -28.70 -41.69
C TYR A 68 2.43 -29.64 -42.85
N ASN A 69 1.68 -30.71 -42.64
CA ASN A 69 1.24 -31.60 -43.73
C ASN A 69 -0.14 -31.23 -44.30
N ASN A 70 -0.82 -30.25 -43.73
CA ASN A 70 -2.14 -29.80 -44.17
C ASN A 70 -2.10 -28.31 -44.51
N PRO A 71 -1.93 -27.95 -45.81
CA PRO A 71 -1.84 -26.57 -46.29
C PRO A 71 -2.97 -25.67 -45.80
N ASN A 72 -4.18 -26.21 -45.67
CA ASN A 72 -5.38 -25.48 -45.28
C ASN A 72 -5.42 -25.14 -43.77
N SER A 73 -4.53 -25.73 -42.97
CA SER A 73 -4.44 -25.46 -41.52
C SER A 73 -3.26 -24.57 -41.14
N ILE A 74 -2.37 -24.24 -42.09
CA ILE A 74 -1.11 -23.56 -41.80
C ILE A 74 -1.36 -22.16 -41.24
N CYS A 75 -0.73 -21.88 -40.11
CA CYS A 75 -0.65 -20.56 -39.50
C CYS A 75 0.81 -20.08 -39.50
N ARG A 76 1.03 -18.82 -39.84
CA ARG A 76 2.34 -18.16 -39.83
C ARG A 76 2.26 -16.74 -39.31
N VAL A 77 3.32 -16.29 -38.66
CA VAL A 77 3.48 -14.87 -38.31
C VAL A 77 4.05 -14.15 -39.53
N GLN A 78 3.27 -13.26 -40.12
CA GLN A 78 3.70 -12.38 -41.20
C GLN A 78 4.34 -11.13 -40.62
N ALA A 79 5.58 -10.89 -41.02
CA ALA A 79 6.28 -9.66 -40.73
C ALA A 79 6.08 -8.67 -41.89
N VAL A 80 5.55 -7.49 -41.59
CA VAL A 80 5.37 -6.36 -42.53
C VAL A 80 6.31 -5.26 -42.09
N ALA A 81 7.32 -4.98 -42.91
CA ALA A 81 8.30 -3.94 -42.64
C ALA A 81 7.81 -2.61 -43.21
N ASN A 82 7.79 -1.57 -42.39
CA ASN A 82 7.60 -0.20 -42.86
C ASN A 82 8.97 0.42 -43.15
N THR A 83 9.28 0.63 -44.43
CA THR A 83 10.58 1.17 -44.87
C THR A 83 10.81 2.64 -44.50
N GLU A 84 9.75 3.39 -44.15
CA GLU A 84 9.84 4.80 -43.76
C GLU A 84 10.18 4.97 -42.27
N THR A 85 9.59 4.13 -41.41
CA THR A 85 9.82 4.19 -39.95
C THR A 85 10.88 3.19 -39.47
N GLY A 86 11.19 2.17 -40.28
CA GLY A 86 12.04 1.05 -39.89
C GLY A 86 11.39 0.11 -38.86
N GLU A 87 10.09 0.28 -38.59
CA GLU A 87 9.33 -0.55 -37.66
C GLU A 87 8.82 -1.82 -38.33
N LEU A 88 8.79 -2.90 -37.56
CA LEU A 88 8.25 -4.20 -37.95
C LEU A 88 6.87 -4.37 -37.32
N SER A 89 5.85 -4.53 -38.14
CA SER A 89 4.54 -5.00 -37.68
C SER A 89 4.43 -6.50 -37.90
N GLU A 90 3.87 -7.22 -36.93
CA GLU A 90 3.64 -8.66 -37.02
C GLU A 90 2.14 -8.94 -37.01
N GLU A 91 1.68 -9.79 -37.92
CA GLU A 91 0.29 -10.22 -38.01
C GLU A 91 0.20 -11.74 -38.15
N LEU A 92 -0.75 -12.37 -37.46
CA LEU A 92 -0.99 -13.80 -37.62
C LEU A 92 -1.86 -14.07 -38.84
N GLN A 93 -1.32 -14.82 -39.79
CA GLN A 93 -2.04 -15.28 -40.96
C GLN A 93 -2.24 -16.79 -40.90
N CYS A 94 -3.49 -17.21 -40.90
CA CYS A 94 -3.87 -18.61 -41.01
C CYS A 94 -4.68 -18.84 -42.28
N ALA A 95 -4.38 -19.95 -42.97
CA ALA A 95 -4.99 -20.31 -44.25
C ALA A 95 -6.51 -20.52 -44.17
N ASP A 96 -7.02 -20.85 -42.98
CA ASP A 96 -8.43 -21.14 -42.70
C ASP A 96 -9.29 -19.87 -42.46
N THR A 97 -8.66 -18.74 -42.14
CA THR A 97 -9.36 -17.58 -41.57
C THR A 97 -9.07 -16.26 -42.28
N ASN A 98 -7.87 -16.01 -42.82
CA ASN A 98 -7.49 -14.68 -43.29
C ASN A 98 -6.36 -14.68 -44.34
N SER A 99 -6.53 -15.35 -45.49
CA SER A 99 -5.41 -15.63 -46.40
C SER A 99 -5.09 -14.52 -47.41
N SER A 100 -4.04 -13.74 -47.14
CA SER A 100 -3.16 -13.09 -48.15
C SER A 100 -1.73 -13.65 -48.07
N LEU A 101 -1.59 -14.94 -47.72
CA LEU A 101 -0.31 -15.64 -47.58
C LEU A 101 0.42 -15.69 -48.92
N ALA A 102 1.63 -15.13 -48.96
CA ALA A 102 2.53 -15.23 -50.11
C ALA A 102 2.73 -16.71 -50.51
N THR A 103 2.77 -16.99 -51.82
CA THR A 103 2.80 -18.36 -52.38
C THR A 103 3.93 -19.22 -51.79
N ASP A 104 5.11 -18.62 -51.56
CA ASP A 104 6.29 -19.30 -50.98
C ASP A 104 6.11 -19.68 -49.50
N SER A 105 5.11 -19.09 -48.84
CA SER A 105 4.72 -19.39 -47.45
C SER A 105 3.58 -20.41 -47.38
N GLN A 106 3.04 -20.86 -48.51
CA GLN A 106 2.05 -21.95 -48.53
C GLN A 106 2.72 -23.33 -48.60
N ASP A 107 4.03 -23.37 -48.92
CA ASP A 107 4.77 -24.62 -48.95
C ASP A 107 4.90 -25.22 -47.55
N SER A 108 4.24 -26.35 -47.42
CA SER A 108 4.11 -27.14 -46.21
C SER A 108 5.46 -27.78 -45.81
N THR A 109 6.44 -27.82 -46.71
CA THR A 109 7.78 -28.37 -46.50
C THR A 109 8.83 -27.34 -46.07
N VAL A 110 8.46 -26.05 -46.02
CA VAL A 110 9.38 -24.94 -45.71
C VAL A 110 9.02 -24.26 -44.39
N PHE A 111 10.01 -24.15 -43.52
CA PHE A 111 9.94 -23.45 -42.24
C PHE A 111 10.84 -22.23 -42.24
N TRP A 112 10.28 -21.07 -41.87
CA TRP A 112 11.02 -19.82 -41.76
C TRP A 112 11.09 -19.36 -40.30
N THR A 113 12.21 -18.75 -39.94
CA THR A 113 12.38 -18.08 -38.64
C THR A 113 13.39 -16.93 -38.76
N TYR A 114 13.42 -16.03 -37.78
CA TYR A 114 14.37 -14.92 -37.69
C TYR A 114 14.77 -14.68 -36.23
N SER A 115 15.87 -13.98 -36.00
CA SER A 115 16.48 -13.82 -34.66
C SER A 115 15.56 -13.20 -33.61
N ALA A 116 14.70 -12.27 -34.00
CA ALA A 116 13.76 -11.60 -33.10
C ALA A 116 12.42 -12.36 -32.93
N ASN A 117 12.23 -13.47 -33.63
CA ASN A 117 11.01 -14.26 -33.53
C ASN A 117 10.99 -15.04 -32.21
N VAL A 118 10.06 -14.68 -31.33
CA VAL A 118 9.91 -15.30 -30.01
C VAL A 118 9.62 -16.81 -30.19
N ARG A 119 10.59 -17.64 -29.79
CA ARG A 119 10.51 -19.12 -29.72
C ARG A 119 10.40 -19.87 -31.07
N ASN A 120 11.01 -19.38 -32.15
CA ASN A 120 11.01 -20.09 -33.45
C ASN A 120 9.57 -20.38 -33.93
N ASN A 121 8.66 -19.42 -33.84
CA ASN A 121 7.37 -19.57 -34.50
C ASN A 121 7.59 -19.67 -36.03
N ASN A 122 6.71 -20.40 -36.71
CA ASN A 122 6.72 -20.46 -38.17
C ASN A 122 6.43 -19.06 -38.74
N ALA A 123 7.45 -18.42 -39.30
CA ALA A 123 7.34 -17.09 -39.90
C ALA A 123 6.95 -17.18 -41.38
N THR A 124 6.61 -16.04 -41.97
CA THR A 124 6.70 -15.83 -43.42
C THR A 124 7.95 -15.04 -43.77
N PHE A 125 8.29 -15.00 -45.06
CA PHE A 125 9.22 -14.02 -45.59
C PHE A 125 8.62 -12.61 -45.41
N PRO A 126 9.41 -11.58 -45.04
CA PRO A 126 8.88 -10.26 -44.72
C PRO A 126 8.40 -9.53 -45.98
N VAL A 127 7.28 -8.82 -45.87
CA VAL A 127 6.73 -7.98 -46.95
C VAL A 127 7.20 -6.54 -46.76
N GLY A 128 7.63 -5.89 -47.85
CA GLY A 128 8.12 -4.50 -47.83
C GLY A 128 9.61 -4.35 -47.49
N ALA A 129 10.29 -5.41 -47.04
CA ALA A 129 11.72 -5.39 -46.77
C ALA A 129 12.58 -5.63 -48.02
N ASN A 130 13.78 -5.05 -48.08
CA ASN A 130 14.77 -5.39 -49.09
C ASN A 130 15.61 -6.58 -48.60
N CYS A 131 15.36 -7.76 -49.17
CA CYS A 131 16.03 -8.99 -48.76
C CYS A 131 16.96 -9.54 -49.84
N TYR A 132 18.14 -10.02 -49.43
CA TYR A 132 19.09 -10.71 -50.30
C TYR A 132 19.61 -12.00 -49.66
N SER A 133 19.92 -12.98 -50.50
CA SER A 133 20.55 -14.24 -50.06
C SER A 133 22.00 -13.98 -49.68
N ILE A 134 22.43 -14.57 -48.56
CA ILE A 134 23.84 -14.56 -48.13
C ILE A 134 24.52 -15.92 -48.42
N MET A 135 23.89 -16.75 -49.23
CA MET A 135 24.43 -18.02 -49.70
C MET A 135 25.38 -17.80 -50.87
N LEU A 136 26.57 -18.40 -50.80
CA LEU A 136 27.54 -18.46 -51.88
C LEU A 136 27.09 -19.47 -52.95
N ARG A 137 27.69 -19.37 -54.15
CA ARG A 137 27.34 -20.25 -55.29
C ARG A 137 27.63 -21.73 -55.05
N ASP A 138 28.52 -22.03 -54.09
CA ASP A 138 28.86 -23.38 -53.66
C ASP A 138 27.93 -23.91 -52.54
N GLY A 139 26.91 -23.14 -52.14
CA GLY A 139 25.99 -23.48 -51.07
C GLY A 139 26.54 -23.23 -49.66
N SER A 140 27.76 -22.69 -49.53
CA SER A 140 28.29 -22.23 -48.24
C SER A 140 27.73 -20.84 -47.89
N MET A 141 27.83 -20.45 -46.63
CA MET A 141 27.32 -19.15 -46.15
C MET A 141 28.44 -18.12 -46.11
N ASP A 142 28.19 -16.93 -46.65
CA ASP A 142 29.11 -15.79 -46.50
C ASP A 142 29.10 -15.28 -45.06
N SER A 143 30.18 -15.57 -44.33
CA SER A 143 30.34 -15.19 -42.92
C SER A 143 30.40 -13.68 -42.71
N ASN A 144 30.90 -12.92 -43.68
CA ASN A 144 31.04 -11.46 -43.57
C ASN A 144 29.68 -10.79 -43.74
N LEU A 145 28.89 -11.22 -44.72
CA LEU A 145 27.52 -10.74 -44.90
C LEU A 145 26.61 -11.15 -43.74
N LYS A 146 26.80 -12.35 -43.18
CA LYS A 146 26.08 -12.76 -41.96
C LYS A 146 26.41 -11.84 -40.77
N ALA A 147 27.69 -11.54 -40.56
CA ALA A 147 28.12 -10.67 -39.47
C ALA A 147 27.64 -9.23 -39.63
N ALA A 148 27.52 -8.74 -40.88
CA ALA A 148 26.93 -7.44 -41.19
C ALA A 148 25.40 -7.42 -41.03
N CYS A 149 24.75 -8.59 -40.99
CA CYS A 149 23.30 -8.74 -40.87
C CYS A 149 22.85 -8.91 -39.42
N THR A 150 23.15 -7.93 -38.57
CA THR A 150 22.76 -7.93 -37.16
C THR A 150 21.92 -6.71 -36.83
N SER A 151 20.77 -6.93 -36.21
CA SER A 151 19.95 -5.87 -35.63
C SER A 151 20.59 -5.39 -34.33
N SER A 152 20.60 -4.08 -34.06
CA SER A 152 20.99 -3.48 -32.78
C SER A 152 20.02 -3.81 -31.62
N SER A 153 19.19 -4.83 -31.76
CA SER A 153 18.21 -5.22 -30.76
C SER A 153 18.91 -5.92 -29.60
N THR A 154 18.87 -5.32 -28.43
CA THR A 154 19.17 -5.93 -27.13
C THR A 154 18.44 -7.26 -27.02
N SER A 155 19.17 -8.37 -26.94
CA SER A 155 18.57 -9.68 -26.67
C SER A 155 18.05 -9.69 -25.24
N THR A 156 16.79 -9.37 -25.04
CA THR A 156 16.10 -9.68 -23.80
C THR A 156 15.88 -11.19 -23.79
N THR A 157 16.59 -11.92 -22.93
CA THR A 157 16.28 -13.33 -22.69
C THR A 157 14.98 -13.39 -21.89
N PRO A 158 13.85 -13.86 -22.45
CA PRO A 158 12.60 -13.95 -21.70
C PRO A 158 12.79 -14.97 -20.58
N ARG A 159 12.66 -14.53 -19.33
CA ARG A 159 12.78 -15.37 -18.14
C ARG A 159 11.44 -15.37 -17.42
N PHE A 160 10.95 -16.58 -17.12
CA PHE A 160 9.75 -16.74 -16.33
C PHE A 160 10.01 -16.38 -14.86
N THR A 161 9.26 -15.41 -14.36
CA THR A 161 9.16 -15.14 -12.92
C THR A 161 8.31 -16.23 -12.28
N THR A 162 8.93 -17.16 -11.56
CA THR A 162 8.18 -18.24 -10.89
C THR A 162 7.54 -17.79 -9.58
N TYR A 163 7.72 -16.53 -9.16
CA TYR A 163 7.37 -15.98 -7.84
C TYR A 163 7.93 -16.76 -6.63
N THR A 164 8.82 -17.73 -6.90
CA THR A 164 9.51 -18.56 -5.90
C THR A 164 10.99 -18.19 -5.77
N GLU A 165 11.38 -17.07 -6.37
CA GLU A 165 12.74 -16.59 -6.28
C GLU A 165 13.07 -16.23 -4.83
N THR A 166 14.26 -16.63 -4.38
CA THR A 166 14.72 -16.42 -3.01
C THR A 166 14.49 -14.98 -2.48
N PRO A 167 14.78 -13.90 -3.22
CA PRO A 167 14.51 -12.55 -2.73
C PRO A 167 13.02 -12.27 -2.50
N LEU A 168 12.14 -12.77 -3.38
CA LEU A 168 10.70 -12.59 -3.25
C LEU A 168 10.12 -13.38 -2.07
N ILE A 169 10.57 -14.62 -1.87
CA ILE A 169 10.15 -15.43 -0.71
C ILE A 169 10.53 -14.75 0.60
N ILE A 170 11.72 -14.17 0.70
CA ILE A 170 12.16 -13.44 1.90
C ILE A 170 11.22 -12.26 2.17
N ILE A 171 10.87 -11.50 1.14
CA ILE A 171 9.94 -10.37 1.25
C ILE A 171 8.57 -10.85 1.74
N TYR A 172 8.01 -11.91 1.16
CA TYR A 172 6.72 -12.47 1.55
C TYR A 172 6.72 -12.96 3.01
N LEU A 173 7.77 -13.66 3.44
CA LEU A 173 7.90 -14.13 4.82
C LEU A 173 8.02 -12.96 5.81
N LEU A 174 8.72 -11.89 5.43
CA LEU A 174 8.85 -10.69 6.26
C LEU A 174 7.48 -10.00 6.44
N TYR A 175 6.71 -9.84 5.36
CA TYR A 175 5.35 -9.30 5.45
C TYR A 175 4.41 -10.20 6.24
N LEU A 176 4.47 -11.52 6.04
CA LEU A 176 3.70 -12.48 6.81
C LEU A 176 4.02 -12.36 8.31
N ALA A 177 5.30 -12.32 8.67
CA ALA A 177 5.75 -12.14 10.05
C ALA A 177 5.22 -10.82 10.65
N PHE A 178 5.23 -9.74 9.88
CA PHE A 178 4.66 -8.46 10.30
C PHE A 178 3.17 -8.56 10.62
N PHE A 179 2.35 -9.18 9.75
CA PHE A 179 0.93 -9.37 10.00
C PHE A 179 0.66 -10.29 11.19
N VAL A 180 1.51 -11.31 11.41
CA VAL A 180 1.44 -12.17 12.60
C VAL A 180 1.72 -11.38 13.88
N VAL A 181 2.73 -10.50 13.87
CA VAL A 181 3.04 -9.64 15.03
C VAL A 181 1.88 -8.66 15.31
N LEU A 182 1.31 -8.04 14.28
CA LEU A 182 0.18 -7.12 14.42
C LEU A 182 -1.10 -7.83 14.89
N GLY A 183 -1.39 -9.01 14.34
CA GLY A 183 -2.50 -9.86 14.76
C GLY A 183 -2.32 -10.34 16.20
N GLY A 184 -1.11 -10.80 16.54
CA GLY A 184 -0.72 -11.19 17.89
C GLY A 184 -0.89 -10.06 18.90
N TRP A 185 -0.47 -8.84 18.57
CA TRP A 185 -0.72 -7.65 19.38
C TRP A 185 -2.21 -7.38 19.60
N THR A 186 -3.01 -7.48 18.54
CA THR A 186 -4.46 -7.24 18.63
C THR A 186 -5.13 -8.27 19.55
N VAL A 187 -4.77 -9.54 19.43
CA VAL A 187 -5.26 -10.62 20.30
C VAL A 187 -4.79 -10.41 21.74
N TYR A 188 -3.50 -10.12 21.94
CA TYR A 188 -2.92 -9.87 23.26
C TYR A 188 -3.57 -8.68 23.97
N LYS A 189 -3.75 -7.56 23.25
CA LYS A 189 -4.44 -6.37 23.75
C LYS A 189 -5.88 -6.69 24.14
N ASN A 190 -6.62 -7.39 23.28
CA ASN A 190 -8.00 -7.76 23.55
C ASN A 190 -8.11 -8.70 24.76
N PHE A 191 -7.18 -9.63 24.92
CA PHE A 191 -7.14 -10.54 26.07
C PHE A 191 -6.91 -9.76 27.37
N LEU A 192 -5.86 -8.93 27.44
CA LEU A 192 -5.57 -8.12 28.63
C LEU A 192 -6.71 -7.15 28.99
N GLN A 193 -7.31 -6.52 27.99
CA GLN A 193 -8.42 -5.58 28.20
C GLN A 193 -9.71 -6.27 28.65
N LYS A 194 -9.93 -7.54 28.27
CA LYS A 194 -11.06 -8.33 28.78
C LYS A 194 -10.82 -8.81 30.21
N THR A 195 -9.60 -9.20 30.55
CA THR A 195 -9.23 -9.62 31.90
C THR A 195 -9.32 -8.46 32.90
N ASN A 196 -8.97 -7.24 32.48
CA ASN A 196 -9.14 -6.02 33.27
C ASN A 196 -10.60 -5.50 33.23
N GLN A 197 -11.55 -6.30 33.74
CA GLN A 197 -12.97 -5.95 33.81
C GLN A 197 -13.23 -4.59 34.50
N SER A 198 -12.39 -4.21 35.46
CA SER A 198 -12.49 -2.92 36.19
C SER A 198 -12.44 -1.70 35.27
N VAL A 199 -11.71 -1.76 34.15
CA VAL A 199 -11.59 -0.65 33.20
C VAL A 199 -12.84 -0.52 32.32
N ASN A 200 -13.47 -1.66 31.97
CA ASN A 200 -14.72 -1.66 31.22
C ASN A 200 -15.91 -1.26 32.09
N GLU A 201 -15.92 -1.66 33.37
CA GLU A 201 -16.92 -1.20 34.34
C GLU A 201 -16.79 0.29 34.65
N MET A 202 -15.58 0.82 34.76
CA MET A 202 -15.34 2.26 34.97
C MET A 202 -15.84 3.07 33.77
N ASN A 203 -15.55 2.65 32.54
CA ASN A 203 -16.15 3.26 31.34
C ASN A 203 -17.68 3.17 31.33
N LYS A 204 -18.25 2.02 31.74
CA LYS A 204 -19.71 1.84 31.80
C LYS A 204 -20.36 2.71 32.88
N LYS A 205 -19.70 2.89 34.04
CA LYS A 205 -20.16 3.76 35.13
C LYS A 205 -20.01 5.24 34.79
N LEU A 206 -18.94 5.64 34.10
CA LEU A 206 -18.74 7.00 33.58
C LEU A 206 -19.80 7.39 32.53
N ILE A 207 -20.36 6.43 31.80
CA ILE A 207 -21.44 6.67 30.82
C ILE A 207 -22.83 6.68 31.48
N ALA A 208 -23.02 6.03 32.63
CA ALA A 208 -24.34 5.72 33.18
C ALA A 208 -24.72 6.48 34.47
N THR A 209 -23.81 7.24 35.09
CA THR A 209 -24.06 7.87 36.40
C THR A 209 -24.26 9.38 36.26
N PRO A 210 -25.47 9.92 36.48
CA PRO A 210 -25.67 11.36 36.67
C PRO A 210 -24.97 11.81 37.95
N GLN A 211 -24.22 12.92 37.88
CA GLN A 211 -23.36 13.37 38.97
C GLN A 211 -24.11 13.81 40.23
N THR A 212 -23.57 13.42 41.39
CA THR A 212 -23.80 14.08 42.67
C THR A 212 -22.52 14.82 43.07
N PRO A 213 -22.61 16.02 43.67
CA PRO A 213 -21.46 16.92 43.84
C PRO A 213 -20.38 16.33 44.76
N SER A 214 -19.12 16.43 44.32
CA SER A 214 -17.93 16.12 45.12
C SER A 214 -17.93 16.92 46.42
N LYS A 215 -17.83 16.23 47.56
CA LYS A 215 -17.50 16.83 48.86
C LYS A 215 -15.99 17.04 49.05
N ALA A 216 -15.14 16.62 48.11
CA ALA A 216 -13.71 16.44 48.37
C ALA A 216 -12.82 17.64 47.99
N VAL A 217 -13.29 18.58 47.15
CA VAL A 217 -12.61 19.89 46.97
C VAL A 217 -12.90 20.84 48.15
N ALA A 218 -13.80 20.45 49.07
CA ALA A 218 -13.90 21.02 50.40
C ALA A 218 -12.97 20.24 51.34
N GLY A 219 -11.69 20.61 51.35
CA GLY A 219 -10.72 20.04 52.28
C GLY A 219 -11.18 20.17 53.74
N ASN A 220 -11.35 19.02 54.39
CA ASN A 220 -11.32 18.77 55.83
C ASN A 220 -12.39 19.50 56.71
N PRO A 221 -13.28 18.78 57.45
CA PRO A 221 -14.25 19.40 58.37
C PRO A 221 -13.63 20.14 59.57
N HIS A 222 -12.30 20.29 59.62
CA HIS A 222 -11.57 21.02 60.67
C HIS A 222 -10.72 22.19 60.10
N GLY A 223 -10.83 22.49 58.79
CA GLY A 223 -10.24 23.68 58.15
C GLY A 223 -11.32 24.70 57.79
N ARG A 224 -11.09 25.98 58.10
CA ARG A 224 -12.09 27.06 58.14
C ARG A 224 -12.53 27.61 56.76
N HIS A 225 -12.27 26.90 55.67
CA HIS A 225 -12.53 27.38 54.29
C HIS A 225 -13.30 26.34 53.46
N THR A 226 -14.58 26.16 53.79
CA THR A 226 -15.53 25.39 52.95
C THR A 226 -16.35 26.37 52.11
N GLY A 227 -15.83 26.77 50.95
CA GLY A 227 -16.50 27.80 50.17
C GLY A 227 -16.19 27.80 48.69
N VAL A 228 -16.45 26.70 47.97
CA VAL A 228 -16.54 26.80 46.51
C VAL A 228 -17.92 27.38 46.17
N ARG A 229 -17.96 28.45 45.36
CA ARG A 229 -19.20 29.14 45.00
C ARG A 229 -20.12 28.18 44.23
N ALA A 230 -21.43 28.28 44.45
CA ALA A 230 -22.42 27.42 43.78
C ALA A 230 -22.40 27.54 42.24
N SER A 231 -21.94 28.69 41.71
CA SER A 231 -21.71 28.88 40.27
C SER A 231 -20.54 28.05 39.76
N ASP A 232 -19.48 27.94 40.55
CA ASP A 232 -18.22 27.34 40.15
C ASP A 232 -18.33 25.82 40.23
N THR A 233 -19.02 25.31 41.27
CA THR A 233 -19.40 23.89 41.32
C THR A 233 -20.33 23.52 40.17
N ARG A 234 -21.28 24.38 39.78
CA ARG A 234 -22.14 24.12 38.62
C ARG A 234 -21.34 24.08 37.30
N LEU A 235 -20.38 24.99 37.14
CA LEU A 235 -19.52 25.03 35.96
C LEU A 235 -18.59 23.81 35.89
N GLN A 236 -18.08 23.35 37.02
CA GLN A 236 -17.33 22.09 37.13
C GLN A 236 -18.18 20.87 36.78
N ILE A 237 -19.44 20.82 37.23
CA ILE A 237 -20.36 19.71 36.93
C ILE A 237 -20.63 19.67 35.43
N THR A 238 -21.02 20.79 34.81
CA THR A 238 -21.24 20.85 33.35
C THR A 238 -19.97 20.48 32.57
N ALA A 239 -18.80 21.01 32.97
CA ALA A 239 -17.54 20.72 32.30
C ALA A 239 -17.05 19.28 32.48
N SER A 240 -17.49 18.56 33.52
CA SER A 240 -17.10 17.17 33.79
C SER A 240 -18.12 16.14 33.33
N ASP A 241 -19.43 16.47 33.27
CA ASP A 241 -20.50 15.57 32.83
C ASP A 241 -20.44 15.23 31.34
N GLU A 242 -19.87 16.11 30.53
CA GLU A 242 -19.83 15.96 29.08
C GLU A 242 -18.57 15.26 28.55
N ILE A 243 -17.60 14.93 29.42
CA ILE A 243 -16.28 14.43 29.01
C ILE A 243 -16.09 12.95 29.35
N ILE A 244 -15.93 12.14 28.31
CA ILE A 244 -15.54 10.73 28.44
C ILE A 244 -14.02 10.65 28.61
N GLN A 245 -13.59 9.99 29.68
CA GLN A 245 -12.17 9.82 30.02
C GLN A 245 -11.77 8.35 29.91
N THR A 246 -10.65 8.07 29.25
CA THR A 246 -10.07 6.71 29.18
C THR A 246 -8.58 6.75 29.45
N GLY A 247 -8.14 6.02 30.47
CA GLY A 247 -6.73 5.91 30.84
C GLY A 247 -5.95 4.96 29.93
N PHE A 248 -4.74 5.39 29.55
CA PHE A 248 -3.78 4.63 28.77
C PHE A 248 -2.41 4.61 29.46
N SER A 249 -1.68 3.52 29.24
CA SER A 249 -0.28 3.39 29.64
C SER A 249 0.55 2.81 28.50
N ASN A 250 1.82 3.20 28.42
CA ASN A 250 2.74 2.65 27.45
C ASN A 250 3.07 1.19 27.80
N SER A 251 3.20 0.36 26.76
CA SER A 251 3.64 -1.02 26.86
C SER A 251 4.83 -1.21 25.96
N HIS A 252 5.92 -1.80 26.47
CA HIS A 252 7.11 -2.07 25.66
C HIS A 252 6.78 -2.88 24.40
N LEU A 253 5.87 -3.86 24.54
CA LEU A 253 5.40 -4.67 23.41
C LEU A 253 4.61 -3.82 22.39
N GLY A 254 3.77 -2.91 22.87
CA GLY A 254 2.99 -2.01 22.00
C GLY A 254 3.90 -1.05 21.23
N THR A 255 4.89 -0.47 21.90
CA THR A 255 5.91 0.38 21.27
C THR A 255 6.72 -0.39 20.23
N PHE A 256 7.12 -1.64 20.54
CA PHE A 256 7.81 -2.50 19.58
C PHE A 256 6.99 -2.74 18.31
N VAL A 257 5.71 -3.11 18.47
CA VAL A 257 4.81 -3.36 17.32
C VAL A 257 4.60 -2.07 16.51
N PHE A 258 4.47 -0.92 17.18
CA PHE A 258 4.40 0.38 16.50
C PHE A 258 5.66 0.67 15.68
N SER A 259 6.84 0.43 16.24
CA SER A 259 8.11 0.56 15.50
C SER A 259 8.15 -0.37 14.29
N CYS A 260 7.66 -1.62 14.41
CA CYS A 260 7.52 -2.52 13.26
C CYS A 260 6.59 -1.96 12.18
N VAL A 261 5.48 -1.32 12.54
CA VAL A 261 4.55 -0.68 11.58
C VAL A 261 5.23 0.45 10.81
N VAL A 262 6.02 1.28 11.49
CA VAL A 262 6.79 2.35 10.85
C VAL A 262 7.83 1.78 9.88
N VAL A 263 8.61 0.78 10.32
CA VAL A 263 9.61 0.12 9.47
C VAL A 263 8.97 -0.57 8.27
N ALA A 264 7.85 -1.27 8.45
CA ALA A 264 7.12 -1.91 7.36
C ALA A 264 6.59 -0.89 6.32
N SER A 265 6.12 0.27 6.79
CA SER A 265 5.64 1.35 5.90
C SER A 265 6.79 1.96 5.07
N LEU A 266 7.98 2.09 5.66
CA LEU A 266 9.18 2.50 4.91
C LEU A 266 9.64 1.41 3.93
N ALA A 267 9.58 0.14 4.34
CA ALA A 267 9.96 -0.99 3.49
C ALA A 267 9.09 -1.14 2.23
N LEU A 268 7.79 -0.79 2.29
CA LEU A 268 6.91 -0.74 1.12
C LEU A 268 7.41 0.26 0.06
N ASN A 269 7.93 1.42 0.49
CA ASN A 269 8.51 2.40 -0.42
C ASN A 269 9.82 1.90 -1.03
N VAL A 270 10.66 1.25 -0.23
CA VAL A 270 11.89 0.62 -0.74
C VAL A 270 11.55 -0.46 -1.78
N LEU A 271 10.52 -1.26 -1.54
CA LEU A 271 10.06 -2.28 -2.49
C LEU A 271 9.61 -1.65 -3.82
N LEU A 272 8.85 -0.54 -3.79
CA LEU A 272 8.48 0.20 -5.00
C LEU A 272 9.73 0.70 -5.76
N ILE A 273 10.72 1.24 -5.04
CA ILE A 273 11.98 1.70 -5.65
C ILE A 273 12.73 0.53 -6.31
N VAL A 274 12.76 -0.65 -5.68
CA VAL A 274 13.39 -1.84 -6.24
C VAL A 274 12.71 -2.28 -7.54
N ILE A 275 11.37 -2.31 -7.57
CA ILE A 275 10.60 -2.64 -8.78
C ILE A 275 10.88 -1.64 -9.91
N ILE A 276 10.91 -0.35 -9.60
CA ILE A 276 11.25 0.70 -10.58
C ILE A 276 12.69 0.53 -11.09
N ALA A 277 13.65 0.25 -10.20
CA ALA A 277 15.03 0.04 -10.60
C ALA A 277 15.21 -1.21 -11.48
N ASP A 278 14.43 -2.25 -11.23
CA ASP A 278 14.35 -3.46 -12.06
C ASP A 278 13.78 -3.17 -13.45
N TYR A 279 12.74 -2.34 -13.54
CA TYR A 279 12.17 -1.91 -14.82
C TYR A 279 13.20 -1.20 -15.70
N TYR A 280 14.09 -0.40 -15.09
CA TYR A 280 15.19 0.27 -15.80
C TYR A 280 16.42 -0.62 -16.06
N GLY A 281 16.33 -1.93 -15.82
CA GLY A 281 17.40 -2.88 -16.11
C GLY A 281 18.64 -2.75 -15.23
N ARG A 282 18.49 -2.27 -13.99
CA ARG A 282 19.62 -2.13 -13.05
C ARG A 282 20.00 -3.42 -12.31
N PHE A 283 19.22 -4.49 -12.44
CA PHE A 283 19.51 -5.80 -11.87
C PHE A 283 19.89 -6.78 -12.98
N ASP A 284 20.97 -7.54 -12.77
CA ASP A 284 21.38 -8.65 -13.61
C ASP A 284 21.61 -9.90 -12.74
N PRO A 285 20.75 -10.93 -12.86
CA PRO A 285 19.59 -11.03 -13.73
C PRO A 285 18.41 -10.14 -13.24
N PRO A 286 17.51 -9.71 -14.15
CA PRO A 286 16.29 -8.98 -13.78
C PRO A 286 15.38 -9.83 -12.87
N LEU A 287 14.70 -9.17 -11.92
CA LEU A 287 13.80 -9.78 -10.94
C LEU A 287 12.42 -10.08 -11.52
N PHE A 288 11.92 -9.26 -12.44
CA PHE A 288 10.64 -9.46 -13.12
C PHE A 288 10.81 -9.41 -14.63
N ASP A 289 9.95 -10.10 -15.37
CA ASP A 289 9.93 -10.00 -16.83
C ASP A 289 9.55 -8.56 -17.25
N ALA A 290 10.43 -7.93 -18.03
CA ALA A 290 10.34 -6.52 -18.39
C ALA A 290 9.18 -6.23 -19.36
N SER A 291 8.73 -7.22 -20.15
CA SER A 291 7.67 -7.03 -21.13
C SER A 291 6.25 -7.19 -20.59
N GLU A 292 6.05 -7.94 -19.49
CA GLU A 292 4.70 -8.29 -19.00
C GLU A 292 4.53 -8.10 -17.48
N ASP A 293 5.44 -8.62 -16.66
CA ASP A 293 5.20 -8.75 -15.22
C ASP A 293 5.51 -7.46 -14.44
N ASN A 294 6.52 -6.71 -14.85
CA ASN A 294 7.03 -5.59 -14.07
C ASN A 294 5.97 -4.47 -13.86
N ALA A 295 5.26 -4.10 -14.93
CA ALA A 295 4.20 -3.10 -14.87
C ALA A 295 3.01 -3.55 -14.01
N VAL A 296 2.62 -4.82 -14.12
CA VAL A 296 1.50 -5.39 -13.34
C VAL A 296 1.85 -5.44 -11.85
N VAL A 297 3.04 -5.94 -11.52
CA VAL A 297 3.52 -6.03 -10.13
C VAL A 297 3.63 -4.63 -9.52
N PHE A 298 4.14 -3.66 -10.28
CA PHE A 298 4.19 -2.26 -9.84
C PHE A 298 2.80 -1.72 -9.47
N ILE A 299 1.81 -1.88 -10.36
CA ILE A 299 0.44 -1.38 -10.12
C ILE A 299 -0.15 -2.04 -8.86
N VAL A 300 -0.02 -3.36 -8.72
CA VAL A 300 -0.57 -4.08 -7.56
C VAL A 300 0.07 -3.60 -6.25
N VAL A 301 1.40 -3.53 -6.19
CA VAL A 301 2.11 -3.08 -4.98
C VAL A 301 1.81 -1.61 -4.68
N TRP A 302 1.68 -0.77 -5.71
CA TRP A 302 1.32 0.63 -5.57
C TRP A 302 -0.09 0.80 -4.98
N VAL A 303 -1.08 0.05 -5.45
CA VAL A 303 -2.45 0.09 -4.89
C VAL A 303 -2.45 -0.36 -3.43
N ILE A 304 -1.77 -1.46 -3.10
CA ILE A 304 -1.66 -1.96 -1.72
C ILE A 304 -1.02 -0.90 -0.83
N THR A 305 0.08 -0.30 -1.28
CA THR A 305 0.80 0.73 -0.54
C THR A 305 -0.06 1.98 -0.33
N SER A 306 -0.82 2.38 -1.35
CA SER A 306 -1.73 3.53 -1.29
C SER A 306 -2.86 3.29 -0.29
N VAL A 307 -3.51 2.13 -0.34
CA VAL A 307 -4.54 1.74 0.64
C VAL A 307 -3.97 1.70 2.06
N TRP A 308 -2.76 1.16 2.22
CA TRP A 308 -2.06 1.12 3.51
C TRP A 308 -1.83 2.51 4.08
N PHE A 309 -1.32 3.46 3.28
CA PHE A 309 -1.11 4.83 3.71
C PHE A 309 -2.41 5.57 4.02
N VAL A 310 -3.46 5.37 3.23
CA VAL A 310 -4.79 5.93 3.53
C VAL A 310 -5.29 5.43 4.89
N ILE A 311 -5.10 4.15 5.21
CA ILE A 311 -5.45 3.61 6.54
C ILE A 311 -4.62 4.27 7.65
N ILE A 312 -3.31 4.47 7.46
CA ILE A 312 -2.47 5.15 8.46
C ILE A 312 -2.94 6.59 8.69
N VAL A 313 -3.16 7.36 7.63
CA VAL A 313 -3.57 8.77 7.71
C VAL A 313 -4.95 8.89 8.35
N THR A 314 -5.92 8.06 7.95
CA THR A 314 -7.27 8.07 8.56
C THR A 314 -7.26 7.67 10.03
N LEU A 315 -6.28 6.88 10.47
CA LEU A 315 -6.12 6.46 11.85
C LEU A 315 -5.09 7.28 12.64
N GLN A 316 -4.50 8.33 12.08
CA GLN A 316 -3.36 9.05 12.68
C GLN A 316 -3.64 9.54 14.11
N ASP A 317 -4.85 10.05 14.37
CA ASP A 317 -5.24 10.56 15.70
C ASP A 317 -5.35 9.44 16.75
N ARG A 318 -5.54 8.19 16.31
CA ARG A 318 -5.88 7.04 17.15
C ARG A 318 -4.78 5.98 17.17
N ILE A 319 -3.82 6.05 16.26
CA ILE A 319 -2.81 5.01 16.03
C ILE A 319 -1.97 4.77 17.29
N TYR A 320 -1.56 5.84 17.99
CA TYR A 320 -0.81 5.72 19.24
C TYR A 320 -1.63 5.02 20.34
N ASN A 321 -2.92 5.32 20.44
CA ASN A 321 -3.81 4.68 21.41
C ASN A 321 -4.12 3.22 21.05
N PHE A 322 -3.97 2.84 19.78
CA PHE A 322 -4.04 1.44 19.37
C PHE A 322 -2.85 0.63 19.91
N PHE A 323 -1.67 1.22 20.03
CA PHE A 323 -0.48 0.55 20.58
C PHE A 323 -0.32 0.71 22.10
N ARG A 324 -1.15 1.55 22.75
CA ARG A 324 -1.21 1.65 24.21
C ARG A 324 -2.19 0.65 24.82
N LEU A 325 -1.94 0.29 26.08
CA LEU A 325 -2.85 -0.52 26.90
C LEU A 325 -3.79 0.37 27.69
N ARG A 326 -5.02 -0.10 27.90
CA ARG A 326 -5.99 0.60 28.75
C ARG A 326 -5.73 0.23 30.21
N VAL A 327 -5.66 1.24 31.06
CA VAL A 327 -5.34 1.14 32.49
C VAL A 327 -6.32 2.05 33.25
N PRO A 328 -6.70 1.73 34.50
CA PRO A 328 -7.48 2.63 35.33
C PRO A 328 -6.85 4.04 35.46
N LEU A 329 -7.70 5.04 35.72
CA LEU A 329 -7.30 6.45 35.73
C LEU A 329 -6.29 6.79 36.85
N ASP A 330 -6.25 6.00 37.92
CA ASP A 330 -5.30 6.10 39.05
C ASP A 330 -3.83 5.87 38.64
N LYS A 331 -3.58 5.03 37.63
CA LYS A 331 -2.24 4.59 37.20
C LYS A 331 -1.93 4.92 35.75
N CYS A 332 -2.81 5.63 35.06
CA CYS A 332 -2.61 5.99 33.67
C CYS A 332 -1.48 7.02 33.50
N GLN A 333 -0.76 6.90 32.38
CA GLN A 333 0.25 7.87 31.94
C GLN A 333 -0.34 8.87 30.95
N PHE A 334 -1.39 8.47 30.24
CA PHE A 334 -2.10 9.28 29.27
C PHE A 334 -3.60 9.15 29.51
N VAL A 335 -4.34 10.22 29.28
CA VAL A 335 -5.81 10.22 29.33
C VAL A 335 -6.33 10.64 27.97
N TYR A 336 -7.13 9.76 27.36
CA TYR A 336 -7.95 10.13 26.23
C TYR A 336 -9.19 10.83 26.75
N MET A 337 -9.35 12.08 26.37
CA MET A 337 -10.50 12.91 26.72
C MET A 337 -11.32 13.18 25.46
N LEU A 338 -12.62 12.97 25.57
CA LEU A 338 -13.59 13.18 24.50
C LEU A 338 -14.74 13.99 25.05
N LYS A 339 -14.81 15.26 24.66
CA LYS A 339 -15.96 16.12 24.88
C LYS A 339 -16.92 15.93 23.73
N ARG A 340 -18.19 15.62 24.01
CA ARG A 340 -19.19 15.50 22.95
C ARG A 340 -19.54 16.89 22.41
N ASP A 341 -19.58 17.02 21.09
CA ASP A 341 -20.15 18.20 20.47
C ASP A 341 -21.64 17.91 20.32
N ASP A 342 -22.47 18.66 21.04
CA ASP A 342 -23.90 18.76 20.71
C ASP A 342 -23.99 19.61 19.43
N THR A 343 -23.68 18.98 18.29
CA THR A 343 -23.83 19.63 16.99
C THR A 343 -25.32 19.74 16.68
N GLU A 344 -25.94 20.84 17.10
CA GLU A 344 -27.17 21.30 16.48
C GLU A 344 -26.81 21.77 15.06
N VAL A 345 -27.25 21.05 14.03
CA VAL A 345 -27.07 21.43 12.63
C VAL A 345 -27.90 22.68 12.38
N LEU A 346 -27.30 23.86 12.61
CA LEU A 346 -28.00 25.14 12.54
C LEU A 346 -28.27 25.62 11.10
N LEU A 347 -27.59 25.06 10.10
CA LEU A 347 -27.80 25.38 8.68
C LEU A 347 -27.60 24.13 7.81
N ALA A 348 -28.67 23.39 7.57
CA ALA A 348 -28.67 22.41 6.48
C ALA A 348 -28.81 23.17 5.15
N ASP A 349 -27.71 23.32 4.43
CA ASP A 349 -27.73 23.87 3.08
C ASP A 349 -28.54 22.94 2.15
N ARG A 350 -29.44 23.53 1.35
CA ARG A 350 -30.53 22.82 0.65
C ARG A 350 -30.07 22.25 -0.71
N SER A 351 -28.79 21.91 -0.85
CA SER A 351 -28.20 21.41 -2.09
C SER A 351 -28.12 19.88 -2.09
N GLY A 352 -28.48 19.24 -3.21
CA GLY A 352 -28.45 17.78 -3.34
C GLY A 352 -27.05 17.15 -3.23
N VAL A 353 -26.00 17.97 -3.28
CA VAL A 353 -24.61 17.56 -3.02
C VAL A 353 -24.38 17.34 -1.53
N SER A 354 -24.94 18.19 -0.67
CA SER A 354 -24.90 18.03 0.79
C SER A 354 -25.59 16.73 1.23
N ASP A 355 -26.75 16.41 0.64
CA ASP A 355 -27.47 15.16 0.91
C ASP A 355 -26.67 13.92 0.45
N PHE A 356 -25.95 14.01 -0.66
CA PHE A 356 -25.11 12.90 -1.15
C PHE A 356 -23.88 12.69 -0.26
N VAL A 357 -23.22 13.78 0.15
CA VAL A 357 -22.09 13.74 1.11
C VAL A 357 -22.57 13.21 2.45
N ALA A 358 -23.71 13.65 2.97
CA ALA A 358 -24.31 13.13 4.19
C ALA A 358 -24.69 11.64 4.09
N LYS A 359 -25.08 11.16 2.90
CA LYS A 359 -25.39 9.75 2.65
C LYS A 359 -24.13 8.88 2.58
N ILE A 360 -23.05 9.38 2.00
CA ILE A 360 -21.73 8.73 2.04
C ILE A 360 -21.18 8.75 3.46
N GLU A 361 -21.25 9.89 4.13
CA GLU A 361 -20.77 10.06 5.49
C GLU A 361 -21.53 9.15 6.43
N SER A 362 -22.86 9.03 6.33
CA SER A 362 -23.64 8.07 7.14
C SER A 362 -23.39 6.60 6.79
N PHE A 363 -22.86 6.30 5.60
CA PHE A 363 -22.42 4.95 5.24
C PHE A 363 -21.06 4.59 5.86
N PHE A 364 -20.11 5.55 5.89
CA PHE A 364 -18.79 5.38 6.51
C PHE A 364 -18.77 5.68 8.02
N ALA A 365 -19.73 6.46 8.53
CA ALA A 365 -19.95 6.77 9.93
C ALA A 365 -21.13 5.93 10.41
N SER A 366 -20.82 4.75 10.98
CA SER A 366 -21.84 3.95 11.67
C SER A 366 -22.63 4.83 12.65
N LYS A 367 -23.97 4.74 12.60
CA LYS A 367 -24.91 5.28 13.61
C LYS A 367 -24.30 5.16 15.01
N GLY A 368 -24.02 6.31 15.63
CA GLY A 368 -23.46 6.38 16.99
C GLY A 368 -21.98 6.78 17.09
N LYS A 369 -21.35 7.33 16.02
CA LYS A 369 -20.07 8.02 16.20
C LYS A 369 -20.28 9.16 17.21
N ILE A 370 -19.66 9.02 18.36
CA ILE A 370 -19.51 10.07 19.36
C ILE A 370 -18.70 11.17 18.68
N SER A 371 -19.40 12.16 18.12
CA SER A 371 -18.83 13.37 17.52
C SER A 371 -18.45 14.32 18.64
N GLY A 372 -17.30 14.98 18.54
CA GLY A 372 -16.74 15.70 19.65
C GLY A 372 -15.26 16.01 19.54
N TYR A 373 -14.83 17.07 20.22
CA TYR A 373 -13.41 17.36 20.41
C TYR A 373 -12.74 16.25 21.22
N ARG A 374 -11.70 15.66 20.63
CA ARG A 374 -10.95 14.55 21.20
C ARG A 374 -9.46 14.85 21.22
N THR A 375 -8.82 14.58 22.34
CA THR A 375 -7.35 14.58 22.40
C THR A 375 -6.85 13.60 23.45
N THR A 376 -5.61 13.15 23.29
CA THR A 376 -4.94 12.31 24.28
C THR A 376 -3.84 13.11 24.94
N VAL A 377 -4.01 13.37 26.22
CA VAL A 377 -3.15 14.28 26.98
C VAL A 377 -2.28 13.49 27.95
N PRO A 378 -1.00 13.87 28.14
CA PRO A 378 -0.14 13.24 29.12
C PRO A 378 -0.56 13.64 30.54
N VAL A 379 -0.43 12.70 31.48
CA VAL A 379 -0.62 12.96 32.92
C VAL A 379 0.70 13.46 33.50
N VAL A 380 0.70 14.67 34.07
CA VAL A 380 1.85 15.24 34.76
C VAL A 380 1.60 15.18 36.27
N SER A 381 2.64 14.97 37.08
CA SER A 381 2.54 15.07 38.53
C SER A 381 3.22 16.34 39.01
N VAL A 382 2.47 17.24 39.64
CA VAL A 382 2.96 18.53 40.16
C VAL A 382 2.46 18.68 41.60
N GLY A 383 3.38 18.90 42.54
CA GLY A 383 3.02 19.07 43.96
C GLY A 383 2.28 17.87 44.58
N GLY A 384 2.51 16.65 44.07
CA GLY A 384 1.81 15.43 44.50
C GLY A 384 0.43 15.22 43.86
N LEU A 385 -0.07 16.20 43.09
CA LEU A 385 -1.32 16.10 42.34
C LEU A 385 -1.06 15.53 40.95
N ARG A 386 -1.95 14.66 40.46
CA ARG A 386 -1.92 14.17 39.07
C ARG A 386 -2.86 15.03 38.24
N ILE A 387 -2.30 15.69 37.24
CA ILE A 387 -2.98 16.70 36.45
C ILE A 387 -2.97 16.35 34.98
N VAL A 388 -4.00 16.81 34.28
CA VAL A 388 -4.10 16.78 32.82
C VAL A 388 -4.70 18.09 32.35
N GLU A 389 -4.26 18.59 31.21
CA GLU A 389 -4.78 19.82 30.63
C GLU A 389 -5.58 19.48 29.37
N PHE A 390 -6.82 19.95 29.29
CA PHE A 390 -7.72 19.69 28.18
C PHE A 390 -8.56 20.93 27.88
N GLN A 391 -8.52 21.42 26.64
CA GLN A 391 -9.17 22.67 26.22
C GLN A 391 -8.83 23.86 27.14
N HIS A 392 -7.55 24.01 27.50
CA HIS A 392 -7.07 25.07 28.42
C HIS A 392 -7.66 25.02 29.83
N LEU A 393 -8.23 23.87 30.23
CA LEU A 393 -8.70 23.62 31.59
C LEU A 393 -7.83 22.54 32.22
N ARG A 394 -7.36 22.80 33.44
CA ARG A 394 -6.62 21.82 34.23
C ARG A 394 -7.60 20.93 34.97
N TYR A 395 -7.45 19.62 34.80
CA TYR A 395 -8.17 18.61 35.56
C TYR A 395 -7.22 17.93 36.53
N VAL A 396 -7.65 17.77 37.77
CA VAL A 396 -6.92 17.10 38.85
C VAL A 396 -7.57 15.75 39.12
N TYR A 397 -6.75 14.71 39.33
CA TYR A 397 -7.24 13.39 39.69
C TYR A 397 -7.79 13.39 41.11
N GLU A 398 -9.07 13.05 41.26
CA GLU A 398 -9.74 12.94 42.56
C GLU A 398 -9.95 11.46 42.90
N GLU A 399 -9.37 10.99 44.01
CA GLU A 399 -9.44 9.58 44.41
C GLU A 399 -10.87 9.15 44.75
N ASN A 400 -11.67 10.06 45.32
CA ASN A 400 -13.04 9.79 45.71
C ASN A 400 -13.98 9.53 44.53
N GLU A 401 -13.75 10.22 43.41
CA GLU A 401 -14.55 10.06 42.19
C GLU A 401 -13.89 9.08 41.20
N GLY A 402 -12.62 8.74 41.40
CA GLY A 402 -11.85 7.87 40.52
C GLY A 402 -11.65 8.44 39.10
N ARG A 403 -11.76 9.76 38.92
CA ARG A 403 -11.68 10.47 37.64
C ARG A 403 -10.96 11.80 37.75
N PHE A 404 -10.64 12.40 36.61
CA PHE A 404 -10.08 13.76 36.55
C PHE A 404 -11.22 14.78 36.57
N VAL A 405 -11.21 15.70 37.53
CA VAL A 405 -12.20 16.77 37.68
C VAL A 405 -11.55 18.12 37.45
N PRO A 406 -12.25 19.13 36.88
CA PRO A 406 -11.68 20.45 36.72
C PRO A 406 -11.20 20.99 38.07
N GLY A 407 -9.97 21.48 38.16
CA GLY A 407 -9.45 22.09 39.37
C GLY A 407 -10.27 23.34 39.74
N ALA A 408 -10.64 23.48 41.01
CA ALA A 408 -11.21 24.72 41.51
C ALA A 408 -10.59 25.07 42.86
N VAL A 409 -10.59 26.37 43.11
CA VAL A 409 -10.12 26.96 44.37
C VAL A 409 -11.33 27.58 45.04
N ALA A 410 -11.48 27.32 46.34
CA ALA A 410 -12.48 28.00 47.15
C ALA A 410 -12.11 29.47 47.29
N LEU A 411 -13.02 30.36 46.89
CA LEU A 411 -12.92 31.80 47.12
C LEU A 411 -13.80 32.17 48.31
N GLY A 412 -13.44 33.21 49.05
CA GLY A 412 -14.28 33.70 50.15
C GLY A 412 -15.74 33.91 49.72
N ASN A 413 -16.68 33.23 50.39
CA ASN A 413 -18.11 33.28 50.04
C ASN A 413 -18.83 34.44 50.74
N THR A 414 -18.31 34.89 51.88
CA THR A 414 -18.84 36.00 52.65
C THR A 414 -17.95 37.24 52.54
N TYR A 415 -18.50 38.42 52.83
CA TYR A 415 -17.70 39.64 52.88
C TYR A 415 -16.55 39.54 53.90
N ASP A 416 -16.77 38.82 55.00
CA ASP A 416 -15.76 38.59 56.04
C ASP A 416 -14.61 37.73 55.52
N ASP A 417 -14.90 36.66 54.77
CA ASP A 417 -13.87 35.81 54.14
C ASP A 417 -13.02 36.60 53.14
N ILE A 418 -13.66 37.45 52.32
CA ILE A 418 -12.95 38.29 51.33
C ILE A 418 -12.08 39.35 52.04
N LEU A 419 -12.58 39.93 53.14
CA LEU A 419 -11.81 40.86 53.98
C LEU A 419 -10.61 40.17 54.64
N HIS A 420 -10.74 38.90 55.02
CA HIS A 420 -9.65 38.10 55.56
C HIS A 420 -8.57 37.78 54.51
N GLU A 421 -8.93 37.59 53.25
CA GLU A 421 -7.99 37.37 52.14
C GLU A 421 -7.36 38.68 51.60
N ALA A 422 -7.77 39.85 52.10
CA ALA A 422 -7.31 41.16 51.60
C ALA A 422 -5.81 41.43 51.79
N ASN A 423 -5.16 40.76 52.75
CA ASN A 423 -3.72 40.88 52.99
C ASN A 423 -2.87 40.02 52.05
N GLY A 424 -3.48 39.35 51.08
CA GLY A 424 -2.82 38.43 50.17
C GLY A 424 -2.77 37.00 50.69
N LEU A 425 -2.27 36.11 49.84
CA LEU A 425 -2.15 34.68 50.14
C LEU A 425 -0.79 34.37 50.75
N SER A 426 -0.71 33.34 51.57
CA SER A 426 0.58 32.77 51.97
C SER A 426 1.25 32.07 50.79
N ASP A 427 2.58 31.98 50.79
CA ASP A 427 3.33 31.32 49.71
C ASP A 427 2.88 29.88 49.46
N SER A 428 2.56 29.13 50.54
CA SER A 428 2.08 27.76 50.43
C SER A 428 0.68 27.66 49.80
N GLU A 429 -0.21 28.60 50.12
CA GLU A 429 -1.56 28.64 49.55
C GLU A 429 -1.50 29.12 48.09
N ALA A 430 -0.65 30.10 47.78
CA ALA A 430 -0.41 30.55 46.43
C ALA A 430 0.13 29.42 45.54
N GLU A 431 1.13 28.67 46.02
CA GLU A 431 1.66 27.50 45.32
C GLU A 431 0.60 26.42 45.12
N HIS A 432 -0.21 26.14 46.14
CA HIS A 432 -1.31 25.16 46.03
C HIS A 432 -2.36 25.56 45.00
N ARG A 433 -2.78 26.84 44.99
CA ARG A 433 -3.72 27.38 44.00
C ARG A 433 -3.15 27.32 42.59
N ILE A 434 -1.90 27.72 42.39
CA ILE A 434 -1.22 27.65 41.09
C ILE A 434 -1.13 26.21 40.60
N ASN A 435 -0.82 25.24 41.47
CA ASN A 435 -0.76 23.83 41.12
C ASN A 435 -2.14 23.23 40.79
N THR A 436 -3.22 23.81 41.32
CA THR A 436 -4.60 23.31 41.13
C THR A 436 -5.26 23.89 39.89
N VAL A 437 -5.22 25.21 39.69
CA VAL A 437 -5.93 25.89 38.58
C VAL A 437 -5.03 26.33 37.44
N GLY A 438 -3.70 26.40 37.65
CA GLY A 438 -2.75 26.89 36.66
C GLY A 438 -2.58 28.41 36.69
N THR A 439 -1.78 28.92 35.76
CA THR A 439 -1.57 30.35 35.55
C THR A 439 -2.77 30.97 34.83
N ASN A 440 -3.04 32.26 35.09
CA ASN A 440 -4.03 33.00 34.33
C ASN A 440 -3.43 33.45 32.97
N SER A 441 -3.11 32.49 32.12
CA SER A 441 -2.62 32.69 30.75
C SER A 441 -3.44 31.84 29.79
N VAL A 442 -3.76 32.40 28.62
CA VAL A 442 -4.36 31.65 27.52
C VAL A 442 -3.27 31.48 26.47
N ASP A 443 -2.58 30.35 26.53
CA ASP A 443 -1.53 30.03 25.59
C ASP A 443 -2.15 29.42 24.34
N VAL A 444 -2.10 30.17 23.23
CA VAL A 444 -2.61 29.72 21.92
C VAL A 444 -1.47 29.06 21.16
N GLU A 445 -1.57 27.74 20.94
CA GLU A 445 -0.60 27.02 20.12
C GLU A 445 -0.68 27.48 18.65
N MET A 446 0.38 28.13 18.17
CA MET A 446 0.52 28.49 16.77
C MET A 446 1.06 27.29 15.98
N PRO A 447 0.40 26.85 14.90
CA PRO A 447 0.93 25.78 14.07
C PRO A 447 2.28 26.20 13.49
N SER A 448 3.22 25.25 13.46
CA SER A 448 4.52 25.48 12.83
C SER A 448 4.36 25.75 11.32
N LEU A 449 5.25 26.53 10.72
CA LEU A 449 5.22 26.83 9.28
C LEU A 449 5.03 25.57 8.38
N PRO A 450 5.76 24.45 8.61
CA PRO A 450 5.55 23.24 7.81
C PRO A 450 4.15 22.63 7.98
N LEU A 451 3.59 22.69 9.20
CA LEU A 451 2.24 22.19 9.48
C LEU A 451 1.19 23.07 8.80
N SER A 452 1.36 24.39 8.82
CA SER A 452 0.47 25.33 8.14
C SER A 452 0.49 25.10 6.62
N MET A 453 1.66 24.89 6.02
CA MET A 453 1.79 24.60 4.58
C MET A 453 1.21 23.24 4.15
N ALA A 454 1.13 22.27 5.07
CA ALA A 454 0.54 20.97 4.78
C ALA A 454 -0.99 20.95 4.95
N GLN A 455 -1.54 21.95 5.66
CA GLN A 455 -2.98 22.14 5.86
C GLN A 455 -3.60 23.00 4.75
N GLU A 456 -2.81 23.86 4.11
CA GLU A 456 -3.13 24.53 2.84
C GLU A 456 -3.03 23.54 1.66
#